data_AF-A0A7K1ELL1-F1
#
_entry.id   AF-A0A7K1ELL1-F1
#
_cell.length_a   1.000
_cell.length_b   1.000
_cell.length_c   1.000
_cell.angle_alpha   90.00
_cell.angle_beta   90.00
_cell.angle_gamma   90.00
#
_symmetry.space_group_name_H-M   'P 1'
#
loop_
_entity.id
_entity.type
_entity.pdbx_description
1 polymer ?
#
loop_
_entity_poly.entity_id
_entity_poly.type
_entity_poly.pdbx_seq_one_letter_code
_entity_poly.pdbx_strand_id
1 'polypeptide(L)' 'MLAIDPLLEGDLFWTPLLIVLVKVLIVFVLGLIATMLMVWFERKTIAGMQNRVGPNKAGP' A
#
# COMPACT_ATOMS: atom_id res chain seq x y z
N MET A 1 -4.54 -0.71 -26.89
CA MET A 1 -5.66 0.07 -26.34
C MET A 1 -5.97 -0.36 -24.89
N LEU A 2 -5.00 -0.37 -23.97
CA LEU A 2 -5.19 -0.84 -22.58
C LEU A 2 -4.54 0.11 -21.54
N ALA A 3 -4.37 1.39 -21.88
CA ALA A 3 -3.73 2.36 -20.99
C ALA A 3 -4.20 3.81 -21.18
N ILE A 4 -5.19 4.05 -22.04
CA ILE A 4 -5.83 5.36 -22.10
C ILE A 4 -6.93 5.35 -21.03
N ASP A 5 -6.70 6.11 -19.97
CA ASP A 5 -7.70 6.35 -18.93
C ASP A 5 -8.72 7.34 -19.52
N PRO A 6 -10.00 6.97 -19.68
CA PRO A 6 -11.03 7.85 -20.22
C PRO A 6 -11.23 9.12 -19.35
N LEU A 7 -10.72 9.14 -18.12
CA LEU A 7 -10.67 10.33 -17.27
C LEU A 7 -9.72 11.42 -17.82
N LEU A 8 -8.74 11.07 -18.65
CA LEU A 8 -7.75 11.99 -19.23
C LEU A 8 -7.99 12.29 -20.73
N GLU A 9 -9.05 11.75 -21.34
CA GLU A 9 -9.36 11.96 -22.77
C GLU A 9 -10.05 13.30 -23.08
N GLY A 10 -10.38 14.10 -22.06
CA GLY A 10 -11.01 15.42 -22.20
C GLY A 10 -10.11 16.59 -21.79
N ASP A 11 -10.69 17.78 -21.57
CA ASP A 11 -9.93 18.91 -21.04
C ASP A 11 -9.42 18.61 -19.62
N LEU A 12 -8.11 18.80 -19.43
CA LEU A 12 -7.40 18.63 -18.17
C LEU A 12 -7.70 19.80 -17.21
N PHE A 13 -8.98 20.02 -16.89
CA PHE A 13 -9.37 20.97 -15.85
C PHE A 13 -9.19 20.36 -14.46
N TRP A 14 -9.27 21.21 -13.43
CA TRP A 14 -8.94 20.93 -12.03
C TRP A 14 -9.48 19.60 -11.46
N THR A 15 -10.65 19.14 -11.93
CA THR A 15 -11.31 17.92 -11.44
C THR A 15 -10.52 16.64 -11.75
N PRO A 16 -10.19 16.29 -13.02
CA PRO A 16 -9.31 15.15 -13.34
C PRO A 16 -7.98 15.13 -12.57
N LEU A 17 -7.29 16.28 -12.48
CA LEU A 17 -6.00 16.38 -11.79
C LEU A 17 -6.10 16.05 -10.30
N LEU A 18 -7.15 16.54 -9.62
CA LEU A 18 -7.37 16.26 -8.21
C LEU A 18 -7.66 14.77 -7.97
N ILE A 19 -8.43 14.13 -8.85
CA ILE A 19 -8.74 12.69 -8.75
C ILE A 19 -7.47 11.85 -8.91
N VAL A 20 -6.60 12.18 -9.86
CA VAL A 20 -5.33 11.48 -10.06
C VAL A 20 -4.42 11.65 -8.85
N LEU A 21 -4.30 12.86 -8.32
CA LEU A 21 -3.48 13.13 -7.13
C LEU A 21 -3.93 12.31 -5.92
N VAL A 22 -5.25 12.22 -5.69
CA VAL A 22 -5.82 11.40 -4.62
C VAL A 22 -5.52 9.92 -4.83
N LYS A 23 -5.66 9.39 -6.05
CA LYS A 23 -5.29 8.00 -6.36
C LYS A 23 -3.83 7.70 -6.05
N VAL A 24 -2.91 8.58 -6.47
CA VAL A 24 -1.48 8.43 -6.22
C VAL A 24 -1.20 8.41 -4.71
N LEU A 25 -1.82 9.32 -3.96
CA LEU A 25 -1.66 9.37 -2.51
C LEU A 25 -2.18 8.09 -1.83
N ILE A 26 -3.35 7.58 -2.25
CA ILE A 26 -3.92 6.34 -1.72
C ILE A 26 -2.99 5.16 -1.97
N VAL A 27 -2.53 4.98 -3.23
CA VAL A 27 -1.63 3.86 -3.58
C VAL A 27 -0.31 3.96 -2.80
N PHE A 28 0.22 5.17 -2.63
CA PHE A 28 1.43 5.41 -1.85
C PHE A 28 1.26 5.01 -0.38
N VAL A 29 0.21 5.49 0.29
CA VAL A 29 -0.06 5.17 1.71
C VAL A 29 -0.34 3.68 1.89
N LEU A 30 -1.10 3.07 0.97
CA LEU A 30 -1.33 1.63 0.98
C LEU A 30 -0.02 0.84 0.83
N GLY A 31 0.89 1.28 -0.03
CA GLY A 31 2.22 0.67 -0.18
C GLY A 31 3.07 0.76 1.10
N LEU A 32 3.03 1.91 1.78
CA LEU A 32 3.72 2.09 3.07
C LEU A 32 3.15 1.16 4.15
N ILE A 33 1.82 1.07 4.26
CA ILE A 33 1.18 0.16 5.22
C ILE A 33 1.49 -1.30 4.87
N ALA A 34 1.41 -1.67 3.59
CA ALA A 34 1.69 -3.02 3.12
C ALA A 34 3.11 -3.46 3.47
N THR A 35 4.11 -2.61 3.27
CA THR A 35 5.51 -2.93 3.62
C THR A 35 5.71 -3.07 5.12
N MET A 36 5.11 -2.21 5.95
CA MET A 36 5.15 -2.33 7.41
C MET A 36 4.50 -3.63 7.90
N LEU A 37 3.33 -3.99 7.37
CA LEU A 37 2.61 -5.21 7.72
C LEU A 37 3.34 -6.47 7.25
N MET A 38 3.96 -6.43 6.06
CA MET A 38 4.75 -7.54 5.52
C MET A 38 5.93 -7.88 6.43
N VAL A 39 6.71 -6.89 6.86
CA VAL A 39 7.84 -7.11 7.79
C VAL A 39 7.37 -7.71 9.12
N TRP A 40 6.24 -7.23 9.66
CA TRP A 40 5.68 -7.78 10.89
C TRP A 40 5.21 -9.24 10.69
N PHE A 41 4.54 -9.52 9.58
CA PHE A 41 4.05 -10.85 9.23
C PHE A 41 5.20 -11.85 9.07
N GLU A 42 6.25 -11.49 8.34
CA GLU A 42 7.45 -12.33 8.17
C GLU A 42 8.05 -12.73 9.52
N ARG A 43 8.16 -11.77 10.45
CA ARG A 43 8.66 -12.04 11.81
C ARG A 43 7.77 -13.01 12.58
N LYS A 44 6.46 -12.99 12.38
CA LYS A 44 5.54 -13.93 13.03
C LYS A 44 5.64 -15.32 12.41
N THR A 45 5.67 -15.41 11.09
CA THR A 45 5.76 -16.67 10.34
C THR A 45 7.08 -17.40 10.61
N ILE A 46 8.21 -16.69 10.62
CA ILE A 46 9.53 -17.26 10.93
C ILE A 46 9.57 -17.86 12.34
N ALA A 47 8.96 -17.19 13.31
CA ALA A 47 8.91 -17.72 14.67
C ALA A 47 8.08 -19.00 14.77
N GLY A 48 6.97 -19.08 14.03
CA GLY A 48 6.17 -20.30 13.91
C GLY A 48 6.95 -21.48 13.36
N MET A 49 7.83 -21.25 12.37
CA MET A 49 8.74 -22.29 11.85
C MET A 49 9.77 -22.76 12.88
N GLN A 50 10.13 -21.90 13.84
CA GLN A 50 11.13 -22.18 14.87
C GLN A 50 10.53 -22.76 16.16
N ASN A 51 9.25 -23.18 16.15
CA ASN A 51 8.50 -23.60 17.34
C ASN A 51 8.67 -22.64 18.54
N ARG A 52 8.71 -21.33 18.25
CA ARG A 52 8.78 -20.26 19.26
C ARG A 52 7.71 -19.23 18.98
N VAL A 53 7.25 -18.55 20.02
CA VAL A 53 6.28 -17.46 19.85
C VAL A 53 7.00 -16.25 19.26
N GLY A 54 6.55 -15.80 18.08
CA GLY A 54 7.00 -14.56 17.46
C GLY A 54 6.57 -13.34 18.28
N PRO A 55 7.05 -12.12 17.92
CA PRO A 55 6.89 -10.93 18.75
C PRO A 55 5.45 -10.78 19.27
N ASN A 56 5.28 -10.76 20.60
CA ASN A 56 3.98 -10.71 21.29
C ASN A 56 3.75 -9.39 22.04
N LYS A 57 4.68 -8.45 21.92
CA LYS A 57 4.52 -7.05 22.33
C LYS A 57 4.93 -6.16 21.17
N ALA A 58 4.22 -5.05 21.00
CA ALA A 58 4.60 -3.99 20.09
C ALA A 58 5.57 -3.05 20.83
N GLY A 59 6.82 -3.01 20.38
CA GLY A 59 7.91 -2.35 21.12
C GLY A 59 8.53 -3.26 22.21
N PRO A 60 9.47 -2.73 23.01
CA PRO A 60 10.12 -3.44 24.14
C PRO A 60 9.12 -4.07 25.13
#